data_AF-A0A7H0Y808-F1
#
_entry.id   AF-A0A7H0Y808-F1
#
_cell.length_a   1.000
_cell.length_b   1.000
_cell.length_c   1.000
_cell.angle_alpha   90.00
_cell.angle_beta   90.00
_cell.angle_gamma   90.00
#
_symmetry.space_group_name_H-M   'P 1'
#
loop_
_entity.id
_entity.type
_entity.pdbx_description
1 polymer ?
#
loop_
_entity_poly.entity_id
_entity_poly.type
_entity_poly.pdbx_seq_one_letter_code
_entity_poly.pdbx_strand_id
1 'polypeptide(L)'
;MTTSGVQAYIDPIFEAIDEAYASEQKRIAEFQIKSVLHEGIHEYLKVTCKKDGLWVDTYEPFDWDHRRPDIKISGFTEGVTLQQIQDEWMPVFRERIEALFNSEEFSSMFFRYRLDFHLEVVLENKANHFTFSLLNEDKRQQLLATIQQFVEQKLNPSSKAIPKEEDDFFLVRHLLDPHLYAIDAQRVDELLHIMDAKVKVSRKREEAWRYQLSSGLKHWAEDEFLLKYADREKSYGLDYKVKPDILPSEIPAPAMEMFLLTAMRVGSTDADARQKYLEIAAQLGSEQASVWLESGSGSIPALHTSERVICQANDILQTLEVQIRSEEEESYRAALVYLCDILRKGFTKEYRMKFKSKVKNYLPVPKLAKSTLHRFFANALEYPSLHPLLAEYAETVMEEFKWYNDVEPGEKSAMPGTYAVMGLGLKGTNYFPLVNRYMKLVDSEHQSVQDGYAAAFAEAHGLTPDTIPVWTRILLASNESAKPLKSSGIETVEQAQVLVEELEKLEDYEQEVLVYRIWGGAKKLKNSLKQAVPEVKELLETLIP
;
A
#
# COMPACT_ATOMS: atom_id res chain seq x y z
N MET A 1 46.34 47.46 -2.48
CA MET A 1 46.07 46.22 -1.71
C MET A 1 44.80 45.63 -2.30
N THR A 2 44.98 44.65 -3.18
CA THR A 2 43.98 44.11 -4.12
C THR A 2 43.45 42.79 -3.60
N THR A 3 42.29 42.82 -2.95
CA THR A 3 41.49 41.65 -2.54
C THR A 3 40.51 41.21 -3.63
N SER A 4 40.72 41.61 -4.90
CA SER A 4 39.61 41.94 -5.81
C SER A 4 39.42 41.04 -7.05
N GLY A 5 39.74 39.75 -6.99
CA GLY A 5 39.47 38.82 -8.11
C GLY A 5 38.35 37.84 -7.77
N VAL A 6 38.71 36.79 -7.04
CA VAL A 6 37.83 35.66 -6.70
C VAL A 6 36.73 36.05 -5.72
N GLN A 7 37.07 36.84 -4.70
CA GLN A 7 36.15 37.19 -3.63
C GLN A 7 34.90 37.93 -4.12
N ALA A 8 35.02 38.71 -5.20
CA ALA A 8 33.91 39.42 -5.83
C ALA A 8 32.83 38.48 -6.39
N TYR A 9 33.19 37.24 -6.73
CA TYR A 9 32.23 36.21 -7.16
C TYR A 9 31.74 35.35 -5.99
N ILE A 10 32.63 35.07 -5.02
CA ILE A 10 32.31 34.20 -3.90
C ILE A 10 31.40 34.89 -2.86
N ASP A 11 31.64 36.16 -2.53
CA ASP A 11 30.86 36.86 -1.49
C ASP A 11 29.36 36.89 -1.76
N PRO A 12 28.88 37.26 -2.97
CA PRO A 12 27.45 37.26 -3.24
C PRO A 12 26.81 35.87 -3.18
N ILE A 13 27.59 34.81 -3.45
CA ILE A 13 27.10 33.44 -3.32
C ILE A 13 26.89 33.08 -1.85
N PHE A 14 27.84 33.41 -1.00
CA PHE A 14 27.70 33.15 0.44
C PHE A 14 26.63 34.02 1.09
N GLU A 15 26.42 35.26 0.63
CA GLU A 15 25.28 36.07 1.05
C GLU A 15 23.96 35.37 0.72
N ALA A 16 23.82 34.79 -0.49
CA ALA A 16 22.63 34.01 -0.86
C ALA A 16 22.46 32.76 0.01
N ILE A 17 23.55 32.06 0.32
CA ILE A 17 23.53 30.88 1.20
C ILE A 17 23.09 31.28 2.61
N ASP A 18 23.67 32.35 3.16
CA ASP A 18 23.36 32.84 4.51
C ASP A 18 21.88 33.25 4.62
N GLU A 19 21.32 33.92 3.60
CA GLU A 19 19.89 34.24 3.55
C GLU A 19 19.00 32.99 3.51
N ALA A 20 19.33 32.02 2.65
CA ALA A 20 18.60 30.76 2.53
C ALA A 20 18.65 29.97 3.85
N TYR A 21 19.83 29.87 4.46
CA TYR A 21 20.03 29.15 5.71
C TYR A 21 19.38 29.85 6.91
N ALA A 22 19.39 31.19 6.96
CA ALA A 22 18.67 31.93 7.99
C ALA A 22 17.15 31.71 7.91
N SER A 23 16.60 31.59 6.69
CA SER A 23 15.20 31.23 6.47
C SER A 23 14.90 29.81 6.98
N GLU A 24 15.74 28.85 6.59
CA GLU A 24 15.58 27.46 7.04
C GLU A 24 15.74 27.32 8.55
N GLN A 25 16.67 28.04 9.19
CA GLN A 25 16.86 27.97 10.64
C GLN A 25 15.62 28.44 11.40
N LYS A 26 14.91 29.47 10.89
CA LYS A 26 13.62 29.90 11.44
C LYS A 26 12.56 28.81 11.29
N ARG A 27 12.43 28.24 10.09
CA ARG A 27 11.48 27.14 9.80
C ARG A 27 11.72 25.93 10.72
N ILE A 28 12.99 25.56 10.90
CA ILE A 28 13.40 24.42 11.73
C ILE A 28 13.09 24.67 13.23
N ALA A 29 13.20 25.92 13.69
CA ALA A 29 12.88 26.28 15.06
C ALA A 29 11.38 26.11 15.40
N GLU A 30 10.49 26.12 14.40
CA GLU A 30 9.04 25.97 14.57
C GLU A 30 8.59 24.52 14.82
N PHE A 31 9.48 23.53 14.65
CA PHE A 31 9.15 22.12 14.85
C PHE A 31 8.85 21.80 16.32
N GLN A 32 7.61 21.40 16.60
CA GLN A 32 7.13 21.11 17.94
C GLN A 32 7.42 19.67 18.40
N ILE A 33 7.40 18.71 17.48
CA ILE A 33 7.59 17.28 17.77
C ILE A 33 8.89 16.82 17.13
N LYS A 34 9.75 16.19 17.93
CA LYS A 34 11.08 15.75 17.51
C LYS A 34 11.31 14.33 18.00
N SER A 35 11.63 13.43 17.08
CA SER A 35 12.14 12.11 17.44
C SER A 35 13.52 12.27 18.09
N VAL A 36 13.82 11.38 19.04
CA VAL A 36 15.18 11.25 19.60
C VAL A 36 16.19 10.75 18.56
N LEU A 37 15.70 10.14 17.47
CA LEU A 37 16.51 9.66 16.36
C LEU A 37 16.74 10.73 15.28
N HIS A 38 16.26 11.96 15.47
CA HIS A 38 16.41 13.01 14.48
C HIS A 38 17.89 13.40 14.32
N GLU A 39 18.44 13.23 13.11
CA GLU A 39 19.86 13.46 12.82
C GLU A 39 20.19 14.84 12.22
N GLY A 40 19.16 15.54 11.74
CA GLY A 40 19.32 16.76 10.96
C GLY A 40 18.36 16.81 9.78
N ILE A 41 18.29 17.96 9.11
CA ILE A 41 17.36 18.17 7.99
C ILE A 41 18.11 18.23 6.67
N HIS A 42 19.15 19.04 6.60
CA HIS A 42 19.87 19.32 5.36
C HIS A 42 21.07 18.41 5.20
N GLU A 43 21.09 17.67 4.09
CA GLU A 43 22.24 16.91 3.60
C GLU A 43 22.64 17.33 2.18
N TYR A 44 22.02 18.39 1.66
CA TYR A 44 22.21 18.88 0.30
C TYR A 44 22.28 20.40 0.27
N LEU A 45 23.21 20.93 -0.51
CA LEU A 45 23.27 22.35 -0.87
C LEU A 45 23.67 22.47 -2.34
N LYS A 46 22.81 23.06 -3.16
CA LYS A 46 23.12 23.43 -4.54
C LYS A 46 23.15 24.95 -4.69
N VAL A 47 24.19 25.42 -5.36
CA VAL A 47 24.28 26.79 -5.88
C VAL A 47 24.28 26.72 -7.40
N THR A 48 23.34 27.43 -8.03
CA THR A 48 23.32 27.60 -9.48
C THR A 48 23.69 29.04 -9.83
N CYS A 49 24.73 29.22 -10.63
CA CYS A 49 25.20 30.50 -11.14
C CYS A 49 24.87 30.62 -12.63
N LYS A 50 24.02 31.58 -12.99
CA LYS A 50 23.73 31.93 -14.39
C LYS A 50 24.10 33.38 -14.65
N LYS A 51 24.03 33.79 -15.91
CA LYS A 51 24.37 35.15 -16.34
C LYS A 51 23.55 36.23 -15.62
N ASP A 52 22.34 35.92 -15.19
CA ASP A 52 21.36 36.84 -14.63
C ASP A 52 21.19 36.75 -13.10
N GLY A 53 21.85 35.80 -12.44
CA GLY A 53 21.81 35.70 -10.98
C GLY A 53 22.24 34.36 -10.40
N LEU A 54 21.84 34.18 -9.14
CA LEU A 54 22.17 33.06 -8.27
C LEU A 54 20.89 32.40 -7.75
N TRP A 55 20.92 31.07 -7.66
CA TRP A 55 19.90 30.26 -6.99
C TRP A 55 20.56 29.38 -5.95
N VAL A 56 19.94 29.27 -4.78
CA VAL A 56 20.38 28.41 -3.69
C VAL A 56 19.25 27.45 -3.33
N ASP A 57 19.54 26.16 -3.44
CA ASP A 57 18.58 25.10 -3.14
C ASP A 57 19.14 24.19 -2.03
N THR A 58 18.33 23.94 -1.01
CA THR A 58 18.69 23.08 0.14
C THR A 58 18.13 21.66 0.02
N TYR A 59 17.62 21.34 -1.17
CA TYR A 59 17.13 20.04 -1.64
C TYR A 59 17.31 19.99 -3.17
N GLU A 60 17.27 18.80 -3.76
CA GLU A 60 17.40 18.66 -5.22
C GLU A 60 16.19 19.29 -5.93
N PRO A 61 16.40 20.32 -6.78
CA PRO A 61 15.30 21.02 -7.44
C PRO A 61 14.71 20.15 -8.57
N PHE A 62 13.41 20.31 -8.83
CA PHE A 62 12.77 19.65 -9.95
C PHE A 62 13.26 20.21 -11.31
N ASP A 63 13.35 19.35 -12.33
CA ASP A 63 13.78 19.72 -13.70
C ASP A 63 12.96 20.84 -14.35
N TRP A 64 11.74 21.09 -13.86
CA TRP A 64 10.83 22.12 -14.36
C TRP A 64 10.80 23.38 -13.47
N ASP A 65 11.76 23.53 -12.55
CA ASP A 65 11.80 24.70 -11.70
C ASP A 65 12.18 25.97 -12.50
N HIS A 66 11.32 26.99 -12.42
CA HIS A 66 11.40 28.23 -13.20
C HIS A 66 11.38 29.48 -12.30
N ARG A 67 11.83 29.36 -11.04
CA ARG A 67 11.89 30.50 -10.10
C ARG A 67 12.81 31.59 -10.60
N ARG A 68 12.51 32.82 -10.19
CA ARG A 68 13.45 33.94 -10.29
C ARG A 68 14.69 33.65 -9.45
N PRO A 69 15.86 34.22 -9.80
CA PRO A 69 17.05 34.08 -8.97
C PRO A 69 16.80 34.63 -7.58
N ASP A 70 17.36 33.96 -6.57
CA ASP A 70 17.32 34.41 -5.18
C ASP A 70 18.11 35.72 -5.05
N ILE A 71 19.26 35.84 -5.74
CA ILE A 71 19.98 37.11 -5.92
C ILE A 71 20.17 37.43 -7.40
N LYS A 72 19.69 38.61 -7.83
CA LYS A 72 19.83 39.07 -9.22
C LYS A 72 21.14 39.83 -9.43
N ILE A 73 22.04 39.26 -10.24
CA ILE A 73 23.33 39.87 -10.57
C ILE A 73 23.54 39.78 -12.09
N SER A 74 23.49 40.92 -12.76
CA SER A 74 23.65 40.96 -14.22
C SER A 74 25.09 40.74 -14.63
N GLY A 75 25.32 39.81 -15.55
CA GLY A 75 26.64 39.47 -16.06
C GLY A 75 27.47 38.62 -15.09
N PHE A 76 26.85 37.94 -14.12
CA PHE A 76 27.58 37.26 -13.04
C PHE A 76 28.61 36.23 -13.54
N THR A 77 28.27 35.49 -14.60
CA THR A 77 29.18 34.49 -15.19
C THR A 77 29.97 35.03 -16.40
N GLU A 78 29.89 36.33 -16.71
CA GLU A 78 30.65 36.91 -17.83
C GLU A 78 32.15 36.95 -17.49
N GLY A 79 32.98 36.42 -18.40
CA GLY A 79 34.44 36.39 -18.25
C GLY A 79 34.96 35.32 -17.28
N VAL A 80 34.08 34.55 -16.63
CA VAL A 80 34.46 33.42 -15.77
C VAL A 80 34.88 32.24 -16.63
N THR A 81 35.98 31.58 -16.27
CA THR A 81 36.49 30.39 -16.98
C THR A 81 36.37 29.14 -16.12
N LEU A 82 36.33 27.96 -16.77
CA LEU A 82 36.31 26.67 -16.06
C LEU A 82 37.53 26.49 -15.14
N GLN A 83 38.70 26.90 -15.62
CA GLN A 83 39.93 26.80 -14.84
C GLN A 83 39.87 27.67 -13.59
N GLN A 84 39.31 28.88 -13.70
CA GLN A 84 39.13 29.75 -12.53
C GLN A 84 38.17 29.13 -11.50
N ILE A 85 37.05 28.54 -11.94
CA ILE A 85 36.12 27.89 -11.01
C ILE A 85 36.83 26.72 -10.30
N GLN A 86 37.53 25.88 -11.06
CA GLN A 86 38.17 24.68 -10.51
C GLN A 86 39.35 24.99 -9.59
N ASP A 87 40.24 25.90 -10.00
CA ASP A 87 41.51 26.15 -9.31
C ASP A 87 41.38 27.23 -8.22
N GLU A 88 40.42 28.16 -8.36
CA GLU A 88 40.28 29.31 -7.45
C GLU A 88 38.99 29.27 -6.63
N TRP A 89 37.83 28.91 -7.20
CA TRP A 89 36.56 28.94 -6.46
C TRP A 89 36.36 27.71 -5.60
N MET A 90 36.55 26.51 -6.16
CA MET A 90 36.27 25.25 -5.47
C MET A 90 37.05 25.05 -4.15
N PRO A 91 38.34 25.42 -4.05
CA PRO A 91 39.04 25.36 -2.76
C PRO A 91 38.43 26.27 -1.70
N VAL A 92 38.03 27.49 -2.07
CA VAL A 92 37.38 28.45 -1.16
C VAL A 92 35.99 27.98 -0.75
N PHE A 93 35.22 27.42 -1.69
CA PHE A 93 33.92 26.81 -1.37
C PHE A 93 34.08 25.66 -0.38
N ARG A 94 35.03 24.75 -0.62
CA ARG A 94 35.27 23.65 0.31
C ARG A 94 35.57 24.15 1.71
N GLU A 95 36.52 25.07 1.86
CA GLU A 95 36.91 25.61 3.17
C GLU A 95 35.74 26.30 3.88
N ARG A 96 35.03 27.20 3.20
CA ARG A 96 33.93 27.97 3.82
C ARG A 96 32.70 27.11 4.11
N ILE A 97 32.32 26.20 3.22
CA ILE A 97 31.19 25.29 3.45
C ILE A 97 31.53 24.30 4.57
N GLU A 98 32.76 23.81 4.66
CA GLU A 98 33.21 22.97 5.77
C GLU A 98 33.19 23.71 7.10
N ALA A 99 33.57 24.99 7.13
CA ALA A 99 33.45 25.83 8.32
C ALA A 99 31.98 26.02 8.73
N LEU A 100 31.07 26.28 7.79
CA LEU A 100 29.63 26.41 8.06
C LEU A 100 29.03 25.09 8.57
N PHE A 101 29.37 23.98 7.93
CA PHE A 101 28.88 22.65 8.26
C PHE A 101 29.28 22.21 9.68
N ASN A 102 30.45 22.63 10.15
CA ASN A 102 30.96 22.37 11.49
C ASN A 102 30.68 23.51 12.50
N SER A 103 29.95 24.55 12.10
CA SER A 103 29.68 25.71 12.94
C SER A 103 28.69 25.39 14.06
N GLU A 104 28.93 25.97 15.25
CA GLU A 104 27.99 25.94 16.38
C GLU A 104 26.85 26.98 16.26
N GLU A 105 26.88 27.83 15.23
CA GLU A 105 25.86 28.86 14.98
C GLU A 105 24.50 28.26 14.59
N PHE A 106 24.54 27.08 13.96
CA PHE A 106 23.35 26.35 13.56
C PHE A 106 22.87 25.42 14.67
N SER A 107 21.55 25.23 14.75
CA SER A 107 21.01 24.22 15.65
C SER A 107 21.54 22.83 15.27
N SER A 108 21.67 21.92 16.24
CA SER A 108 22.07 20.53 15.98
C SER A 108 21.15 19.77 15.01
N MET A 109 19.95 20.30 14.72
CA MET A 109 19.01 19.74 13.74
C MET A 109 19.15 20.31 12.34
N PHE A 110 20.02 21.29 12.11
CA PHE A 110 20.11 21.98 10.83
C PHE A 110 20.70 21.06 9.76
N PHE A 111 22.00 20.76 9.88
CA PHE A 111 22.65 19.79 9.02
C PHE A 111 22.39 18.37 9.49
N ARG A 112 22.46 17.39 8.60
CA ARG A 112 22.70 15.99 8.96
C ARG A 112 24.19 15.78 9.25
N TYR A 113 24.59 14.52 9.46
CA TYR A 113 26.01 14.18 9.63
C TYR A 113 26.77 14.12 8.29
N ARG A 114 26.07 14.23 7.16
CA ARG A 114 26.63 14.35 5.80
C ARG A 114 26.06 15.60 5.11
N LEU A 115 26.84 16.16 4.17
CA LEU A 115 26.42 17.26 3.31
C LEU A 115 27.05 17.10 1.93
N ASP A 116 26.21 17.03 0.90
CA ASP A 116 26.61 17.09 -0.50
C ASP A 116 26.46 18.52 -1.03
N PHE A 117 27.58 19.09 -1.48
CA PHE A 117 27.62 20.40 -2.12
C PHE A 117 27.67 20.26 -3.64
N HIS A 118 26.82 21.02 -4.31
CA HIS A 118 26.73 21.09 -5.77
C HIS A 118 26.86 22.54 -6.23
N LEU A 119 27.81 22.81 -7.12
CA LEU A 119 27.93 24.07 -7.82
C LEU A 119 27.66 23.84 -9.30
N GLU A 120 26.60 24.47 -9.82
CA GLU A 120 26.29 24.50 -11.25
C GLU A 120 26.60 25.89 -11.79
N VAL A 121 27.50 26.00 -12.77
CA VAL A 121 27.84 27.27 -13.41
C VAL A 121 27.56 27.21 -14.91
N VAL A 122 26.66 28.10 -15.37
CA VAL A 122 26.30 28.21 -16.79
C VAL A 122 27.22 29.20 -17.49
N LEU A 123 28.14 28.65 -18.29
CA LEU A 123 29.09 29.40 -19.13
C LEU A 123 28.70 29.20 -20.60
N GLU A 124 28.56 30.27 -21.37
CA GLU A 124 28.24 30.21 -22.82
C GLU A 124 27.06 29.27 -23.17
N ASN A 125 26.00 29.28 -22.35
CA ASN A 125 24.82 28.41 -22.43
C ASN A 125 25.06 26.91 -22.17
N LYS A 126 26.19 26.55 -21.56
CA LYS A 126 26.50 25.18 -21.12
C LYS A 126 26.62 25.12 -19.59
N ALA A 127 25.86 24.22 -18.96
CA ALA A 127 25.95 23.96 -17.53
C ALA A 127 27.17 23.09 -17.20
N ASN A 128 27.96 23.54 -16.23
CA ASN A 128 29.13 22.82 -15.72
C ASN A 128 28.93 22.55 -14.24
N HIS A 129 29.18 21.32 -13.82
CA HIS A 129 28.84 20.85 -12.47
C HIS A 129 30.11 20.49 -11.71
N PHE A 130 30.21 20.99 -10.48
CA PHE A 130 31.29 20.71 -9.54
C PHE A 130 30.67 20.26 -8.23
N THR A 131 31.19 19.19 -7.64
CA THR A 131 30.61 18.61 -6.42
C THR A 131 31.68 18.21 -5.42
N PHE A 132 31.31 18.21 -4.14
CA PHE A 132 32.05 17.52 -3.09
C PHE A 132 31.13 17.17 -1.92
N SER A 133 31.49 16.13 -1.19
CA SER A 133 30.79 15.69 0.02
C SER A 133 31.61 16.00 1.25
N LEU A 134 30.92 16.31 2.36
CA LEU A 134 31.49 16.48 3.69
C LEU A 134 30.85 15.49 4.66
N LEU A 135 31.65 15.05 5.64
CA LEU A 135 31.24 14.11 6.69
C LEU A 135 31.63 14.68 8.06
N ASN A 136 30.66 14.80 8.96
CA ASN A 136 30.90 15.14 10.36
C ASN A 136 30.92 13.84 11.18
N GLU A 137 32.14 13.35 11.45
CA GLU A 137 32.33 12.06 12.13
C GLU A 137 31.85 12.10 13.58
N ASP A 138 32.03 13.20 14.29
CA ASP A 138 31.57 13.33 15.69
C ASP A 138 30.04 13.21 15.78
N LYS A 139 29.33 13.88 14.87
CA LYS A 139 27.87 13.80 14.77
C LYS A 139 27.40 12.41 14.36
N ARG A 140 28.11 11.76 13.44
CA ARG A 140 27.86 10.37 13.04
C ARG A 140 27.99 9.42 14.23
N GLN A 141 29.07 9.54 15.01
CA GLN A 141 29.28 8.72 16.21
C GLN A 141 28.24 8.98 17.29
N GLN A 142 27.84 10.25 17.49
CA GLN A 142 26.76 10.60 18.41
C GLN A 142 25.42 9.99 17.99
N LEU A 143 25.11 10.02 16.70
CA LEU A 143 23.90 9.40 16.15
C LEU A 143 23.94 7.88 16.33
N LEU A 144 25.06 7.21 16.04
CA LEU A 144 25.23 5.77 16.26
C LEU A 144 24.99 5.40 17.72
N ALA A 145 25.57 6.14 18.66
CA ALA A 145 25.35 5.93 20.09
C ALA A 145 23.86 6.12 20.48
N THR A 146 23.20 7.12 19.90
CA THR A 146 21.78 7.39 20.12
C THR A 146 20.89 6.26 19.57
N ILE A 147 21.18 5.77 18.36
CA ILE A 147 20.48 4.63 17.76
C ILE A 147 20.70 3.38 18.61
N GLN A 148 21.94 3.11 19.04
CA GLN A 148 22.24 1.95 19.89
C GLN A 148 21.45 2.00 21.19
N GLN A 149 21.47 3.14 21.89
CA GLN A 149 20.69 3.31 23.12
C GLN A 149 19.19 3.13 22.87
N PHE A 150 18.67 3.65 21.75
CA PHE A 150 17.28 3.48 21.35
C PHE A 150 16.93 2.01 21.12
N VAL A 151 17.77 1.27 20.39
CA VAL A 151 17.59 -0.16 20.12
C VAL A 151 17.58 -0.96 21.43
N GLU A 152 18.56 -0.72 22.31
CA GLU A 152 18.65 -1.42 23.61
C GLU A 152 17.44 -1.14 24.50
N GLN A 153 16.92 0.09 24.49
CA GLN A 153 15.80 0.49 25.34
C GLN A 153 14.44 0.14 24.76
N LYS A 154 14.24 0.33 23.45
CA LYS A 154 12.92 0.24 22.82
C LYS A 154 12.76 -0.94 21.87
N LEU A 155 13.83 -1.49 21.31
CA LEU A 155 13.82 -2.69 20.47
C LEU A 155 14.45 -3.91 21.16
N ASN A 156 14.43 -3.94 22.49
CA ASN A 156 14.65 -5.16 23.25
C ASN A 156 13.29 -5.89 23.45
N PRO A 157 13.18 -7.19 23.11
CA PRO A 157 11.94 -7.95 23.30
C PRO A 157 11.43 -7.96 24.75
N SER A 158 12.33 -7.85 25.72
CA SER A 158 11.99 -7.81 27.16
C SER A 158 11.55 -6.42 27.64
N SER A 159 11.77 -5.37 26.84
CA SER A 159 11.41 -4.00 27.21
C SER A 159 9.94 -3.71 26.93
N LYS A 160 9.28 -3.05 27.88
CA LYS A 160 7.92 -2.54 27.72
C LYS A 160 7.85 -1.21 26.96
N ALA A 161 8.98 -0.55 26.72
CA ALA A 161 9.00 0.70 25.96
C ALA A 161 8.68 0.42 24.49
N ILE A 162 7.85 1.29 23.91
CA ILE A 162 7.41 1.19 22.52
C ILE A 162 7.90 2.45 21.78
N PRO A 163 8.54 2.30 20.60
CA PRO A 163 8.83 3.43 19.71
C PRO A 163 7.57 4.23 19.37
N LYS A 164 7.70 5.56 19.41
CA LYS A 164 6.59 6.44 19.05
C LYS A 164 6.44 6.48 17.52
N GLU A 165 5.29 6.91 17.03
CA GLU A 165 5.05 7.00 15.58
C GLU A 165 6.05 7.95 14.90
N GLU A 166 6.42 9.06 15.55
CA GLU A 166 7.44 9.98 15.03
C GLU A 166 8.86 9.38 14.95
N ASP A 167 9.12 8.25 15.62
CA ASP A 167 10.42 7.57 15.56
C ASP A 167 10.55 6.69 14.30
N ASP A 168 9.44 6.23 13.72
CA ASP A 168 9.41 5.20 12.67
C ASP A 168 10.18 5.61 11.41
N PHE A 169 9.93 6.84 10.94
CA PHE A 169 10.56 7.41 9.74
C PHE A 169 12.10 7.37 9.84
N PHE A 170 12.63 7.78 10.99
CA PHE A 170 14.06 7.86 11.25
C PHE A 170 14.65 6.48 11.49
N LEU A 171 13.98 5.66 12.30
CA LEU A 171 14.44 4.30 12.59
C LEU A 171 14.66 3.49 11.31
N VAL A 172 13.67 3.47 10.41
CA VAL A 172 13.79 2.69 9.16
C VAL A 172 14.98 3.18 8.33
N ARG A 173 15.13 4.50 8.16
CA ARG A 173 16.24 5.07 7.37
C ARG A 173 17.60 4.78 8.00
N HIS A 174 17.72 4.90 9.32
CA HIS A 174 18.98 4.65 10.04
C HIS A 174 19.41 3.19 10.00
N LEU A 175 18.45 2.26 10.02
CA LEU A 175 18.76 0.82 9.90
C LEU A 175 19.24 0.45 8.49
N LEU A 176 18.85 1.24 7.48
CA LEU A 176 19.13 0.99 6.07
C LEU A 176 20.31 1.83 5.53
N ASP A 177 20.77 2.85 6.25
CA ASP A 177 21.83 3.75 5.78
C ASP A 177 23.20 3.05 5.75
N PRO A 178 23.79 2.85 4.55
CA PRO A 178 25.08 2.18 4.39
C PRO A 178 26.26 2.98 4.98
N HIS A 179 26.07 4.26 5.31
CA HIS A 179 27.08 5.09 5.96
C HIS A 179 27.08 4.94 7.49
N LEU A 180 25.99 4.44 8.07
CA LEU A 180 25.92 4.11 9.49
C LEU A 180 26.35 2.67 9.76
N TYR A 181 25.89 1.73 8.93
CA TYR A 181 26.15 0.31 9.09
C TYR A 181 26.55 -0.36 7.78
N ALA A 182 27.37 -1.41 7.87
CA ALA A 182 27.48 -2.35 6.76
C ALA A 182 26.11 -2.99 6.49
N ILE A 183 25.82 -3.28 5.22
CA ILE A 183 24.58 -3.93 4.83
C ILE A 183 24.51 -5.31 5.48
N ASP A 184 23.47 -5.52 6.27
CA ASP A 184 23.22 -6.76 7.01
C ASP A 184 21.71 -7.00 7.08
N ALA A 185 21.21 -7.80 6.13
CA ALA A 185 19.79 -8.10 6.01
C ALA A 185 19.26 -8.83 7.25
N GLN A 186 20.07 -9.71 7.86
CA GLN A 186 19.65 -10.47 9.04
C GLN A 186 19.44 -9.53 10.23
N ARG A 187 20.42 -8.68 10.53
CA ARG A 187 20.30 -7.71 11.64
C ARG A 187 19.10 -6.78 11.45
N VAL A 188 18.88 -6.30 10.23
CA VAL A 188 17.73 -5.46 9.92
C VAL A 188 16.44 -6.24 10.16
N ASP A 189 16.31 -7.43 9.60
CA ASP A 189 15.11 -8.25 9.74
C ASP A 189 14.76 -8.58 11.20
N GLU A 190 15.77 -8.90 12.03
CA GLU A 190 15.59 -9.13 13.47
C GLU A 190 14.99 -7.91 14.18
N LEU A 191 15.50 -6.70 13.91
CA LEU A 191 15.01 -5.47 14.52
C LEU A 191 13.60 -5.11 14.01
N LEU A 192 13.33 -5.34 12.72
CA LEU A 192 12.02 -5.13 12.13
C LEU A 192 10.97 -6.08 12.71
N HIS A 193 11.30 -7.35 12.98
CA HIS A 193 10.41 -8.30 13.64
C HIS A 193 10.05 -7.88 15.06
N ILE A 194 11.00 -7.33 15.81
CA ILE A 194 10.75 -6.80 17.16
C ILE A 194 9.81 -5.59 17.08
N MET A 195 10.00 -4.73 16.08
CA MET A 195 9.14 -3.57 15.86
C MET A 195 7.72 -4.01 15.48
N ASP A 196 7.56 -4.96 14.56
CA ASP A 196 6.26 -5.55 14.19
C ASP A 196 5.50 -6.08 15.42
N ALA A 197 6.21 -6.74 16.35
CA ALA A 197 5.59 -7.22 17.58
C ALA A 197 5.16 -6.07 18.52
N LYS A 198 5.93 -4.98 18.57
CA LYS A 198 5.66 -3.83 19.46
C LYS A 198 4.53 -2.93 18.96
N VAL A 199 4.31 -2.84 17.66
CA VAL A 199 3.26 -1.97 17.09
C VAL A 199 1.87 -2.60 17.09
N LYS A 200 1.75 -3.91 17.40
CA LYS A 200 0.49 -4.67 17.56
C LYS A 200 -0.36 -4.26 18.76
N VAL A 201 -0.30 -2.99 19.16
CA VAL A 201 -1.14 -2.40 20.20
C VAL A 201 -2.45 -1.83 19.64
N SER A 202 -2.48 -1.48 18.35
CA SER A 202 -3.69 -1.08 17.63
C SER A 202 -3.48 -1.16 16.12
N ARG A 203 -4.57 -1.39 15.37
CA ARG A 203 -4.54 -1.43 13.90
C ARG A 203 -3.95 -0.16 13.28
N LYS A 204 -4.36 1.02 13.79
CA LYS A 204 -3.84 2.32 13.34
C LYS A 204 -2.32 2.41 13.48
N ARG A 205 -1.77 1.96 14.61
CA ARG A 205 -0.32 2.01 14.88
C ARG A 205 0.45 1.05 13.96
N GLU A 206 -0.09 -0.13 13.73
CA GLU A 206 0.48 -1.09 12.78
C GLU A 206 0.48 -0.57 11.34
N GLU A 207 -0.60 0.07 10.90
CA GLU A 207 -0.72 0.66 9.56
C GLU A 207 0.29 1.81 9.37
N ALA A 208 0.42 2.69 10.36
CA ALA A 208 1.42 3.76 10.35
C ALA A 208 2.85 3.19 10.23
N TRP A 209 3.17 2.14 10.98
CA TRP A 209 4.46 1.45 10.89
C TRP A 209 4.68 0.81 9.52
N ARG A 210 3.69 0.04 9.02
CA ARG A 210 3.76 -0.61 7.70
C ARG A 210 4.01 0.41 6.58
N TYR A 211 3.36 1.57 6.64
CA TYR A 211 3.57 2.65 5.69
C TYR A 211 5.02 3.17 5.71
N GLN A 212 5.54 3.51 6.90
CA GLN A 212 6.91 4.02 7.02
C GLN A 212 7.96 2.98 6.63
N LEU A 213 7.75 1.72 7.01
CA LEU A 213 8.61 0.60 6.66
C LEU A 213 8.66 0.38 5.14
N SER A 214 7.50 0.24 4.49
CA SER A 214 7.43 0.06 3.04
C SER A 214 8.04 1.25 2.31
N SER A 215 7.76 2.48 2.76
CA SER A 215 8.35 3.68 2.19
C SER A 215 9.87 3.66 2.28
N GLY A 216 10.44 3.47 3.48
CA GLY A 216 11.90 3.49 3.66
C GLY A 216 12.63 2.37 2.90
N LEU A 217 12.05 1.17 2.85
CA LEU A 217 12.62 0.07 2.07
C LEU A 217 12.58 0.32 0.56
N LYS A 218 11.50 0.92 0.04
CA LYS A 218 11.44 1.32 -1.38
C LYS A 218 12.52 2.34 -1.71
N HIS A 219 12.69 3.38 -0.87
CA HIS A 219 13.77 4.36 -1.07
C HIS A 219 15.14 3.68 -1.07
N TRP A 220 15.42 2.81 -0.10
CA TRP A 220 16.68 2.05 -0.09
C TRP A 220 16.84 1.20 -1.36
N ALA A 221 15.79 0.49 -1.79
CA ALA A 221 15.84 -0.31 -3.02
C ALA A 221 16.16 0.56 -4.25
N GLU A 222 15.52 1.72 -4.38
CA GLU A 222 15.70 2.62 -5.51
C GLU A 222 17.07 3.30 -5.50
N ASP A 223 17.43 3.92 -4.38
CA ASP A 223 18.59 4.80 -4.26
C ASP A 223 19.90 4.02 -4.05
N GLU A 224 19.85 2.87 -3.36
CA GLU A 224 21.06 2.11 -3.01
C GLU A 224 21.30 0.87 -3.86
N PHE A 225 20.24 0.17 -4.30
CA PHE A 225 20.39 -1.08 -5.04
C PHE A 225 20.14 -0.89 -6.54
N LEU A 226 18.94 -0.44 -6.91
CA LEU A 226 18.52 -0.32 -8.30
C LEU A 226 19.33 0.73 -9.05
N LEU A 227 19.64 1.88 -8.44
CA LEU A 227 20.53 2.89 -9.05
C LEU A 227 21.86 2.29 -9.55
N LYS A 228 22.39 1.28 -8.86
CA LYS A 228 23.65 0.62 -9.21
C LYS A 228 23.46 -0.41 -10.33
N TYR A 229 22.40 -1.23 -10.27
CA TYR A 229 22.27 -2.45 -11.11
C TYR A 229 21.18 -2.40 -12.19
N ALA A 230 20.31 -1.41 -12.18
CA ALA A 230 19.21 -1.27 -13.13
C ALA A 230 19.02 0.18 -13.59
N ASP A 231 18.44 0.35 -14.76
CA ASP A 231 18.03 1.64 -15.30
C ASP A 231 16.52 1.78 -15.21
N ARG A 232 16.06 2.93 -14.73
CA ARG A 232 14.63 3.26 -14.70
C ARG A 232 14.14 3.59 -16.11
N GLU A 233 13.07 2.95 -16.56
CA GLU A 233 12.40 3.33 -17.79
C GLU A 233 11.69 4.68 -17.64
N LYS A 234 11.52 5.42 -18.75
CA LYS A 234 10.87 6.75 -18.74
C LYS A 234 9.34 6.71 -18.50
N SER A 235 8.80 5.62 -17.94
CA SER A 235 7.38 5.47 -17.62
C SER A 235 7.09 5.81 -16.16
N TYR A 236 5.85 6.22 -15.89
CA TYR A 236 5.32 6.30 -14.53
C TYR A 236 5.12 4.87 -14.00
N GLY A 237 6.04 4.39 -13.18
CA GLY A 237 5.98 3.07 -12.54
C GLY A 237 7.34 2.56 -12.05
N LEU A 238 7.33 1.35 -11.47
CA LEU A 238 8.52 0.57 -11.10
C LEU A 238 9.09 -0.21 -12.31
N ASP A 239 9.18 0.41 -13.48
CA ASP A 239 9.68 -0.27 -14.67
C ASP A 239 11.20 -0.07 -14.72
N TYR A 240 11.93 -1.10 -14.29
CA TYR A 240 13.39 -1.12 -14.28
C TYR A 240 13.90 -2.20 -15.24
N LYS A 241 14.99 -1.90 -15.94
CA LYS A 241 15.73 -2.87 -16.74
C LYS A 241 17.11 -3.07 -16.15
N VAL A 242 17.49 -4.33 -15.95
CA VAL A 242 18.85 -4.67 -15.54
C VAL A 242 19.85 -4.11 -16.56
N LYS A 243 20.89 -3.46 -16.04
CA LYS A 243 21.97 -2.92 -16.89
C LYS A 243 22.67 -4.08 -17.60
N PRO A 244 22.87 -4.01 -18.93
CA PRO A 244 23.27 -5.15 -19.76
C PRO A 244 24.66 -5.71 -19.43
N ASP A 245 25.53 -4.90 -18.83
CA ASP A 245 26.94 -5.24 -18.56
C ASP A 245 27.18 -5.74 -17.12
N ILE A 246 26.14 -5.89 -16.30
CA ILE A 246 26.28 -6.37 -14.92
C ILE A 246 26.42 -7.89 -14.89
N LEU A 247 27.53 -8.39 -14.34
CA LEU A 247 27.70 -9.80 -14.07
C LEU A 247 27.15 -10.16 -12.68
N PRO A 248 26.42 -11.28 -12.50
CA PRO A 248 25.91 -11.68 -11.19
C PRO A 248 26.98 -11.75 -10.08
N SER A 249 28.22 -12.11 -10.43
CA SER A 249 29.35 -12.17 -9.50
C SER A 249 29.82 -10.81 -8.97
N GLU A 250 29.39 -9.71 -9.59
CA GLU A 250 29.74 -8.34 -9.19
C GLU A 250 28.83 -7.79 -8.09
N ILE A 251 27.72 -8.49 -7.81
CA ILE A 251 26.74 -8.05 -6.81
C ILE A 251 27.13 -8.65 -5.45
N PRO A 252 27.44 -7.82 -4.44
CA PRO A 252 27.75 -8.32 -3.11
C PRO A 252 26.57 -9.11 -2.53
N ALA A 253 26.83 -10.31 -1.99
CA ALA A 253 25.79 -11.15 -1.40
C ALA A 253 24.93 -10.41 -0.34
N PRO A 254 25.50 -9.61 0.59
CA PRO A 254 24.69 -8.86 1.55
C PRO A 254 23.73 -7.85 0.90
N ALA A 255 24.12 -7.24 -0.23
CA ALA A 255 23.25 -6.31 -0.96
C ALA A 255 22.08 -7.04 -1.62
N MET A 256 22.34 -8.21 -2.23
CA MET A 256 21.28 -9.06 -2.80
C MET A 256 20.32 -9.56 -1.71
N GLU A 257 20.84 -10.03 -0.57
CA GLU A 257 20.03 -10.48 0.56
C GLU A 257 19.13 -9.36 1.11
N MET A 258 19.66 -8.14 1.24
CA MET A 258 18.90 -6.98 1.67
C MET A 258 17.82 -6.57 0.64
N PHE A 259 18.09 -6.74 -0.65
CA PHE A 259 17.10 -6.52 -1.71
C PHE A 259 15.99 -7.57 -1.70
N LEU A 260 16.30 -8.83 -1.44
CA LEU A 260 15.31 -9.89 -1.23
C LEU A 260 14.45 -9.63 0.02
N LEU A 261 15.07 -9.24 1.13
CA LEU A 261 14.34 -8.81 2.34
C LEU A 261 13.39 -7.65 2.02
N THR A 262 13.89 -6.65 1.30
CA THR A 262 13.09 -5.50 0.86
C THR A 262 11.87 -5.93 0.07
N ALA A 263 12.05 -6.78 -0.95
CA ALA A 263 10.96 -7.30 -1.76
C ALA A 263 9.89 -8.01 -0.91
N MET A 264 10.34 -8.84 0.05
CA MET A 264 9.45 -9.57 0.94
C MET A 264 8.64 -8.67 1.86
N ARG A 265 9.29 -7.66 2.47
CA ARG A 265 8.65 -6.75 3.43
C ARG A 265 7.73 -5.75 2.74
N VAL A 266 8.13 -5.18 1.60
CA VAL A 266 7.29 -4.29 0.77
C VAL A 266 6.05 -5.01 0.24
N GLY A 267 6.16 -6.30 -0.06
CA GLY A 267 5.05 -7.13 -0.54
C GLY A 267 3.83 -7.22 0.38
N SER A 268 3.97 -6.84 1.65
CA SER A 268 2.87 -6.75 2.60
C SER A 268 1.90 -5.59 2.32
N THR A 269 2.38 -4.54 1.64
CA THR A 269 1.59 -3.34 1.27
C THR A 269 1.53 -3.12 -0.25
N ASP A 270 2.46 -3.67 -1.01
CA ASP A 270 2.57 -3.50 -2.45
C ASP A 270 3.07 -4.80 -3.10
N ALA A 271 2.12 -5.66 -3.48
CA ALA A 271 2.42 -6.96 -4.08
C ALA A 271 3.10 -6.84 -5.45
N ASP A 272 2.79 -5.79 -6.22
CA ASP A 272 3.36 -5.55 -7.54
C ASP A 272 4.83 -5.13 -7.43
N ALA A 273 5.16 -4.25 -6.49
CA ALA A 273 6.55 -3.89 -6.21
C ALA A 273 7.39 -5.11 -5.81
N ARG A 274 6.86 -5.98 -4.93
CA ARG A 274 7.52 -7.25 -4.60
C ARG A 274 7.79 -8.09 -5.83
N GLN A 275 6.78 -8.32 -6.69
CA GLN A 275 6.94 -9.12 -7.88
C GLN A 275 8.06 -8.54 -8.78
N LYS A 276 8.02 -7.23 -9.04
CA LYS A 276 9.02 -6.55 -9.87
C LYS A 276 10.43 -6.64 -9.29
N TYR A 277 10.59 -6.43 -7.98
CA TYR A 277 11.89 -6.58 -7.33
C TYR A 277 12.43 -8.00 -7.41
N LEU A 278 11.58 -9.02 -7.23
CA LEU A 278 12.00 -10.42 -7.40
C LEU A 278 12.35 -10.75 -8.85
N GLU A 279 11.62 -10.22 -9.82
CA GLU A 279 11.95 -10.38 -11.25
C GLU A 279 13.32 -9.78 -11.58
N ILE A 280 13.61 -8.58 -11.06
CA ILE A 280 14.93 -7.93 -11.20
C ILE A 280 16.01 -8.77 -10.50
N ALA A 281 15.78 -9.22 -9.27
CA ALA A 281 16.73 -10.05 -8.54
C ALA A 281 17.04 -11.36 -9.28
N ALA A 282 16.03 -12.01 -9.87
CA ALA A 282 16.19 -13.20 -10.69
C ALA A 282 16.99 -12.92 -11.97
N GLN A 283 16.72 -11.81 -12.66
CA GLN A 283 17.50 -11.37 -13.82
C GLN A 283 18.97 -11.08 -13.47
N LEU A 284 19.20 -10.56 -12.26
CA LEU A 284 20.53 -10.32 -11.67
C LEU A 284 21.21 -11.61 -11.15
N GLY A 285 20.57 -12.78 -11.31
CA GLY A 285 21.15 -14.08 -10.99
C GLY A 285 20.79 -14.65 -9.62
N SER A 286 19.79 -14.10 -8.92
CA SER A 286 19.31 -14.66 -7.65
C SER A 286 18.52 -15.95 -7.87
N GLU A 287 19.09 -17.08 -7.43
CA GLU A 287 18.40 -18.38 -7.41
C GLU A 287 17.19 -18.34 -6.48
N GLN A 288 17.32 -17.73 -5.30
CA GLN A 288 16.24 -17.63 -4.32
C GLN A 288 15.02 -16.87 -4.88
N ALA A 289 15.25 -15.77 -5.61
CA ALA A 289 14.17 -15.04 -6.27
C ALA A 289 13.49 -15.89 -7.35
N SER A 290 14.28 -16.62 -8.14
CA SER A 290 13.76 -17.52 -9.17
C SER A 290 12.85 -18.61 -8.57
N VAL A 291 13.29 -19.23 -7.46
CA VAL A 291 12.51 -20.22 -6.70
C VAL A 291 11.21 -19.62 -6.17
N TRP A 292 11.26 -18.41 -5.59
CA TRP A 292 10.08 -17.72 -5.07
C TRP A 292 9.07 -17.36 -6.17
N LEU A 293 9.54 -16.92 -7.33
CA LEU A 293 8.67 -16.62 -8.48
C LEU A 293 8.00 -17.88 -9.05
N GLU A 294 8.73 -19.00 -9.08
CA GLU A 294 8.20 -20.26 -9.63
C GLU A 294 7.30 -21.01 -8.65
N SER A 295 7.72 -21.12 -7.40
CA SER A 295 7.17 -22.09 -6.43
C SER A 295 6.74 -21.51 -5.08
N GLY A 296 6.91 -20.19 -4.88
CA GLY A 296 6.60 -19.53 -3.60
C GLY A 296 7.69 -19.75 -2.55
N SER A 297 7.39 -19.43 -1.29
CA SER A 297 8.37 -19.47 -0.20
C SER A 297 8.71 -20.87 0.29
N GLY A 298 7.89 -21.87 -0.05
CA GLY A 298 7.94 -23.20 0.53
C GLY A 298 7.23 -23.34 1.89
N SER A 299 6.64 -22.27 2.44
CA SER A 299 5.89 -22.30 3.70
C SER A 299 4.56 -23.08 3.60
N ILE A 300 4.01 -23.17 2.39
CA ILE A 300 2.78 -23.90 2.08
C ILE A 300 3.03 -24.98 1.02
N PRO A 301 2.19 -26.04 0.96
CA PRO A 301 2.25 -27.01 -0.13
C PRO A 301 2.03 -26.35 -1.50
N ALA A 302 3.09 -26.13 -2.27
CA ALA A 302 3.03 -25.39 -3.53
C ALA A 302 2.27 -26.12 -4.65
N LEU A 303 2.24 -27.46 -4.63
CA LEU A 303 1.63 -28.27 -5.70
C LEU A 303 0.85 -29.45 -5.12
N HIS A 304 -0.36 -29.65 -5.62
CA HIS A 304 -1.16 -30.85 -5.46
C HIS A 304 -1.56 -31.37 -6.85
N THR A 305 -1.23 -32.62 -7.17
CA THR A 305 -1.58 -33.23 -8.45
C THR A 305 -2.24 -34.59 -8.22
N SER A 306 -3.37 -34.80 -8.87
CA SER A 306 -4.07 -36.08 -8.94
C SER A 306 -4.57 -36.34 -10.37
N GLU A 307 -5.18 -37.50 -10.61
CA GLU A 307 -5.87 -37.78 -11.89
C GLU A 307 -7.02 -36.79 -12.16
N ARG A 308 -7.60 -36.21 -11.10
CA ARG A 308 -8.79 -35.36 -11.14
C ARG A 308 -8.50 -33.88 -11.22
N VAL A 309 -7.47 -33.41 -10.52
CA VAL A 309 -7.18 -31.99 -10.36
C VAL A 309 -5.68 -31.73 -10.23
N ILE A 310 -5.25 -30.57 -10.73
CA ILE A 310 -3.96 -29.95 -10.41
C ILE A 310 -4.26 -28.64 -9.66
N CYS A 311 -3.64 -28.44 -8.52
CA CYS A 311 -3.65 -27.17 -7.80
C CYS A 311 -2.20 -26.71 -7.57
N GLN A 312 -1.91 -25.45 -7.86
CA GLN A 312 -0.60 -24.85 -7.60
C GLN A 312 -0.77 -23.51 -6.92
N ALA A 313 -0.17 -23.33 -5.75
CA ALA A 313 -0.20 -22.08 -5.01
C ALA A 313 1.19 -21.45 -4.97
N ASN A 314 1.22 -20.12 -5.02
CA ASN A 314 2.41 -19.32 -4.78
C ASN A 314 2.02 -18.20 -3.81
N ASP A 315 2.46 -18.32 -2.56
CA ASP A 315 2.18 -17.40 -1.45
C ASP A 315 2.88 -16.05 -1.59
N ILE A 316 4.05 -16.03 -2.24
CA ILE A 316 4.78 -14.81 -2.57
C ILE A 316 4.00 -13.97 -3.58
N LEU A 317 3.56 -14.58 -4.67
CA LEU A 317 2.80 -13.91 -5.74
C LEU A 317 1.30 -13.83 -5.45
N GLN A 318 0.85 -14.41 -4.33
CA GLN A 318 -0.56 -14.46 -3.93
C GLN A 318 -1.45 -15.04 -5.04
N THR A 319 -0.96 -16.11 -5.69
CA THR A 319 -1.66 -16.75 -6.82
C THR A 319 -2.01 -18.20 -6.52
N LEU A 320 -3.13 -18.62 -7.09
CA LEU A 320 -3.60 -20.00 -7.04
C LEU A 320 -4.02 -20.44 -8.46
N GLU A 321 -3.39 -21.47 -9.00
CA GLU A 321 -3.86 -22.14 -10.20
C GLU A 321 -4.63 -23.41 -9.84
N VAL A 322 -5.81 -23.59 -10.42
CA VAL A 322 -6.62 -24.81 -10.29
C VAL A 322 -7.02 -25.28 -11.67
N GLN A 323 -6.71 -26.53 -12.00
CA GLN A 323 -7.09 -27.19 -13.24
C GLN A 323 -7.90 -28.45 -12.94
N ILE A 324 -9.18 -28.42 -13.28
CA ILE A 324 -10.10 -29.56 -13.20
C ILE A 324 -9.93 -30.41 -14.46
N ARG A 325 -9.59 -31.69 -14.30
CA ARG A 325 -9.39 -32.67 -15.39
C ARG A 325 -10.68 -33.44 -15.70
N SER A 326 -11.43 -33.81 -14.64
CA SER A 326 -12.75 -34.45 -14.71
C SER A 326 -13.80 -33.58 -14.02
N GLU A 327 -14.97 -33.38 -14.62
CA GLU A 327 -16.06 -32.54 -14.09
C GLU A 327 -16.99 -33.36 -13.18
N GLU A 328 -16.47 -33.70 -12.00
CA GLU A 328 -17.14 -34.53 -10.99
C GLU A 328 -16.93 -33.95 -9.59
N GLU A 329 -17.80 -34.33 -8.65
CA GLU A 329 -17.80 -33.81 -7.27
C GLU A 329 -16.42 -33.91 -6.63
N GLU A 330 -15.78 -35.08 -6.76
CA GLU A 330 -14.49 -35.40 -6.14
C GLU A 330 -13.37 -34.48 -6.64
N SER A 331 -13.42 -34.00 -7.88
CA SER A 331 -12.45 -33.03 -8.42
C SER A 331 -12.56 -31.68 -7.71
N TYR A 332 -13.78 -31.18 -7.54
CA TYR A 332 -14.04 -29.92 -6.84
C TYR A 332 -13.78 -30.05 -5.33
N ARG A 333 -14.10 -31.21 -4.74
CA ARG A 333 -13.77 -31.54 -3.35
C ARG A 333 -12.27 -31.46 -3.11
N ALA A 334 -11.47 -32.12 -3.95
CA ALA A 334 -10.02 -32.12 -3.83
C ALA A 334 -9.42 -30.70 -3.95
N ALA A 335 -9.92 -29.90 -4.89
CA ALA A 335 -9.52 -28.49 -5.03
C ALA A 335 -9.86 -27.64 -3.80
N LEU A 336 -11.08 -27.78 -3.26
CA LEU A 336 -11.53 -27.04 -2.07
C LEU A 336 -10.76 -27.46 -0.81
N VAL A 337 -10.52 -28.75 -0.62
CA VAL A 337 -9.70 -29.24 0.51
C VAL A 337 -8.30 -28.65 0.44
N TYR A 338 -7.65 -28.70 -0.72
CA TYR A 338 -6.34 -28.09 -0.91
C TYR A 338 -6.36 -26.58 -0.60
N LEU A 339 -7.35 -25.84 -1.10
CA LEU A 339 -7.52 -24.41 -0.83
C LEU A 339 -7.67 -24.12 0.67
N CYS A 340 -8.56 -24.83 1.36
CA CYS A 340 -8.73 -24.68 2.81
C CYS A 340 -7.44 -25.01 3.56
N ASP A 341 -6.71 -26.06 3.15
CA ASP A 341 -5.47 -26.47 3.80
C ASP A 341 -4.36 -25.42 3.67
N ILE A 342 -4.17 -24.82 2.49
CA ILE A 342 -3.16 -23.76 2.32
C ILE A 342 -3.55 -22.49 3.09
N LEU A 343 -4.83 -22.13 3.15
CA LEU A 343 -5.32 -20.97 3.92
C LEU A 343 -5.09 -21.15 5.41
N ARG A 344 -5.38 -22.34 5.96
CA ARG A 344 -5.08 -22.67 7.37
C ARG A 344 -3.57 -22.64 7.67
N LYS A 345 -2.72 -22.84 6.66
CA LYS A 345 -1.26 -22.74 6.77
C LYS A 345 -0.70 -21.34 6.52
N GLY A 346 -1.56 -20.33 6.39
CA GLY A 346 -1.15 -18.93 6.28
C GLY A 346 -1.05 -18.39 4.86
N PHE A 347 -1.57 -19.09 3.85
CA PHE A 347 -1.78 -18.48 2.53
C PHE A 347 -2.71 -17.26 2.67
N THR A 348 -2.42 -16.19 1.92
CA THR A 348 -3.20 -14.96 2.01
C THR A 348 -4.66 -15.18 1.60
N LYS A 349 -5.55 -14.42 2.23
CA LYS A 349 -6.97 -14.30 1.83
C LYS A 349 -7.15 -13.45 0.57
N GLU A 350 -6.20 -12.55 0.31
CA GLU A 350 -6.15 -11.65 -0.85
C GLU A 350 -5.35 -12.31 -1.96
N TYR A 351 -6.00 -13.18 -2.74
CA TYR A 351 -5.34 -13.91 -3.81
C TYR A 351 -6.12 -13.83 -5.11
N ARG A 352 -5.41 -14.11 -6.22
CA ARG A 352 -6.01 -14.28 -7.54
C ARG A 352 -5.97 -15.73 -7.97
N MET A 353 -6.99 -16.18 -8.70
CA MET A 353 -7.05 -17.56 -9.21
C MET A 353 -6.91 -17.64 -10.73
N LYS A 354 -6.04 -18.50 -11.22
CA LYS A 354 -6.11 -19.04 -12.60
C LYS A 354 -6.92 -20.32 -12.56
N PHE A 355 -8.08 -20.34 -13.20
CA PHE A 355 -8.98 -21.51 -13.16
C PHE A 355 -9.19 -22.10 -14.54
N LYS A 356 -8.92 -23.41 -14.71
CA LYS A 356 -9.16 -24.17 -15.95
C LYS A 356 -10.19 -25.27 -15.69
N SER A 357 -11.35 -25.16 -16.36
CA SER A 357 -12.44 -26.13 -16.31
C SER A 357 -13.17 -26.19 -17.66
N LYS A 358 -13.85 -27.29 -17.94
CA LYS A 358 -14.73 -27.47 -19.11
C LYS A 358 -16.10 -26.81 -18.89
N VAL A 359 -16.58 -26.80 -17.65
CA VAL A 359 -17.88 -26.19 -17.28
C VAL A 359 -17.71 -24.72 -16.89
N LYS A 360 -18.65 -23.88 -17.32
CA LYS A 360 -18.67 -22.44 -17.05
C LYS A 360 -19.99 -21.99 -16.43
N ASN A 361 -20.12 -22.17 -15.12
CA ASN A 361 -21.25 -21.65 -14.35
C ASN A 361 -20.89 -20.30 -13.71
N TYR A 362 -21.91 -19.50 -13.46
CA TYR A 362 -21.84 -18.24 -12.73
C TYR A 362 -23.12 -18.10 -11.91
N LEU A 363 -23.04 -17.46 -10.76
CA LEU A 363 -24.20 -17.15 -9.93
C LEU A 363 -25.12 -16.17 -10.68
N PRO A 364 -26.45 -16.31 -10.52
CA PRO A 364 -27.43 -15.40 -11.14
C PRO A 364 -27.54 -14.08 -10.35
N VAL A 365 -26.40 -13.48 -9.97
CA VAL A 365 -26.34 -12.23 -9.21
C VAL A 365 -25.81 -11.11 -10.11
N PRO A 366 -26.61 -10.06 -10.38
CA PRO A 366 -26.17 -8.92 -11.16
C PRO A 366 -24.94 -8.23 -10.55
N LYS A 367 -24.17 -7.54 -11.38
CA LYS A 367 -22.94 -6.79 -11.02
C LYS A 367 -21.74 -7.64 -10.58
N LEU A 368 -21.88 -8.92 -10.25
CA LEU A 368 -20.72 -9.79 -10.03
C LEU A 368 -19.84 -9.84 -11.29
N ALA A 369 -18.55 -9.57 -11.11
CA ALA A 369 -17.57 -9.81 -12.16
C ALA A 369 -17.56 -11.29 -12.55
N LYS A 370 -17.42 -11.58 -13.86
CA LYS A 370 -17.33 -12.95 -14.37
C LYS A 370 -15.89 -13.48 -14.28
N SER A 371 -15.32 -13.44 -13.09
CA SER A 371 -13.94 -13.87 -12.84
C SER A 371 -13.80 -15.40 -12.84
N THR A 372 -12.56 -15.86 -12.82
CA THR A 372 -12.19 -17.27 -12.67
C THR A 372 -12.53 -17.80 -11.28
N LEU A 373 -12.36 -17.00 -10.22
CA LEU A 373 -12.76 -17.34 -8.85
C LEU A 373 -14.28 -17.54 -8.76
N HIS A 374 -15.06 -16.61 -9.33
CA HIS A 374 -16.51 -16.74 -9.40
C HIS A 374 -16.90 -18.07 -10.08
N ARG A 375 -16.29 -18.39 -11.23
CA ARG A 375 -16.56 -19.65 -11.93
C ARG A 375 -16.22 -20.89 -11.10
N PHE A 376 -15.10 -20.88 -10.38
CA PHE A 376 -14.71 -22.00 -9.53
C PHE A 376 -15.77 -22.29 -8.45
N PHE A 377 -16.18 -21.27 -7.70
CA PHE A 377 -17.19 -21.45 -6.65
C PHE A 377 -18.57 -21.78 -7.22
N ALA A 378 -18.99 -21.13 -8.32
CA ALA A 378 -20.25 -21.43 -8.98
C ALA A 378 -20.31 -22.88 -9.49
N ASN A 379 -19.21 -23.42 -10.03
CA ASN A 379 -19.13 -24.81 -10.42
C ASN A 379 -19.19 -25.75 -9.22
N ALA A 380 -18.47 -25.45 -8.13
CA ALA A 380 -18.47 -26.28 -6.92
C ALA A 380 -19.85 -26.34 -6.23
N LEU A 381 -20.63 -25.25 -6.30
CA LEU A 381 -21.97 -25.15 -5.73
C LEU A 381 -23.01 -26.07 -6.38
N GLU A 382 -22.73 -26.62 -7.56
CA GLU A 382 -23.59 -27.61 -8.21
C GLU A 382 -23.60 -28.97 -7.50
N TYR A 383 -22.68 -29.20 -6.55
CA TYR A 383 -22.61 -30.42 -5.77
C TYR A 383 -23.03 -30.16 -4.30
N PRO A 384 -24.25 -30.54 -3.88
CA PRO A 384 -24.78 -30.24 -2.54
C PRO A 384 -23.93 -30.75 -1.37
N SER A 385 -23.25 -31.89 -1.57
CA SER A 385 -22.32 -32.48 -0.60
C SER A 385 -21.05 -31.65 -0.35
N LEU A 386 -20.78 -30.63 -1.17
CA LEU A 386 -19.69 -29.67 -0.98
C LEU A 386 -20.12 -28.42 -0.22
N HIS A 387 -21.43 -28.19 -0.04
CA HIS A 387 -21.93 -26.98 0.60
C HIS A 387 -21.38 -26.76 2.03
N PRO A 388 -21.25 -27.78 2.89
CA PRO A 388 -20.59 -27.61 4.19
C PRO A 388 -19.13 -27.17 4.09
N LEU A 389 -18.38 -27.70 3.12
CA LEU A 389 -16.97 -27.33 2.91
C LEU A 389 -16.82 -25.92 2.33
N LEU A 390 -17.76 -25.48 1.49
CA LEU A 390 -17.84 -24.10 1.01
C LEU A 390 -18.18 -23.12 2.13
N ALA A 391 -19.04 -23.53 3.07
CA ALA A 391 -19.34 -22.73 4.26
C ALA A 391 -18.12 -22.61 5.17
N GLU A 392 -17.41 -23.72 5.41
CA GLU A 392 -16.15 -23.72 6.17
C GLU A 392 -15.09 -22.83 5.51
N TYR A 393 -14.95 -22.91 4.19
CA TYR A 393 -14.10 -22.01 3.43
C TYR A 393 -14.46 -20.55 3.70
N ALA A 394 -15.74 -20.18 3.55
CA ALA A 394 -16.21 -18.81 3.77
C ALA A 394 -15.91 -18.31 5.19
N GLU A 395 -16.21 -19.11 6.21
CA GLU A 395 -15.88 -18.78 7.61
C GLU A 395 -14.38 -18.56 7.85
N THR A 396 -13.53 -19.26 7.10
CA THR A 396 -12.08 -19.12 7.21
C THR A 396 -11.58 -17.79 6.61
N VAL A 397 -12.19 -17.34 5.50
CA VAL A 397 -11.65 -16.25 4.70
C VAL A 397 -12.33 -14.90 4.87
N MET A 398 -13.59 -14.86 5.32
CA MET A 398 -14.30 -13.59 5.50
C MET A 398 -13.55 -12.70 6.50
N GLU A 399 -13.20 -11.49 6.05
CA GLU A 399 -12.49 -10.50 6.85
C GLU A 399 -12.75 -9.12 6.24
N GLU A 400 -13.17 -8.19 7.08
CA GLU A 400 -13.42 -6.81 6.68
C GLU A 400 -12.13 -6.17 6.13
N PHE A 401 -12.25 -5.37 5.07
CA PHE A 401 -11.13 -4.72 4.36
C PHE A 401 -10.12 -5.68 3.69
N LYS A 402 -10.56 -6.89 3.35
CA LYS A 402 -9.82 -7.82 2.49
C LYS A 402 -10.58 -8.03 1.20
N TRP A 403 -9.88 -8.14 0.08
CA TRP A 403 -10.50 -8.34 -1.24
C TRP A 403 -9.76 -9.42 -2.04
N TYR A 404 -10.49 -10.13 -2.89
CA TYR A 404 -9.85 -10.95 -3.93
C TYR A 404 -9.11 -10.05 -4.94
N ASN A 405 -8.00 -10.58 -5.48
CA ASN A 405 -7.18 -9.90 -6.49
C ASN A 405 -7.54 -10.34 -7.93
N ASP A 406 -8.79 -10.72 -8.18
CA ASP A 406 -9.26 -11.23 -9.48
C ASP A 406 -9.94 -10.18 -10.37
N VAL A 407 -10.03 -8.94 -9.88
CA VAL A 407 -10.55 -7.76 -10.57
C VAL A 407 -9.71 -6.54 -10.22
N GLU A 408 -9.82 -5.49 -11.03
CA GLU A 408 -9.26 -4.18 -10.68
C GLU A 408 -9.89 -3.65 -9.38
N PRO A 409 -9.09 -3.10 -8.45
CA PRO A 409 -9.61 -2.53 -7.20
C PRO A 409 -10.67 -1.45 -7.44
N GLY A 410 -11.76 -1.52 -6.67
CA GLY A 410 -12.85 -0.54 -6.68
C GLY A 410 -14.20 -1.19 -6.48
N GLU A 411 -15.25 -0.65 -7.13
CA GLU A 411 -16.65 -1.08 -6.92
C GLU A 411 -16.91 -2.60 -7.07
N LYS A 412 -16.10 -3.28 -7.89
CA LYS A 412 -16.22 -4.72 -8.20
C LYS A 412 -15.38 -5.60 -7.30
N SER A 413 -14.55 -5.04 -6.42
CA SER A 413 -13.81 -5.79 -5.42
C SER A 413 -14.78 -6.65 -4.61
N ALA A 414 -14.39 -7.87 -4.30
CA ALA A 414 -15.23 -8.80 -3.55
C ALA A 414 -14.44 -9.34 -2.35
N MET A 415 -15.04 -9.24 -1.16
CA MET A 415 -14.48 -9.82 0.05
C MET A 415 -14.26 -11.32 -0.12
N PRO A 416 -13.14 -11.89 0.35
CA PRO A 416 -12.96 -13.32 0.35
C PRO A 416 -14.16 -14.03 0.98
N GLY A 417 -14.75 -14.99 0.26
CA GLY A 417 -15.96 -15.70 0.64
C GLY A 417 -17.23 -15.27 -0.12
N THR A 418 -17.26 -14.09 -0.78
CA THR A 418 -18.47 -13.56 -1.46
C THR A 418 -19.19 -14.60 -2.31
N TYR A 419 -18.47 -15.27 -3.23
CA TYR A 419 -19.08 -16.23 -4.16
C TYR A 419 -19.63 -17.47 -3.45
N ALA A 420 -18.92 -17.97 -2.43
CA ALA A 420 -19.39 -19.11 -1.64
C ALA A 420 -20.64 -18.73 -0.83
N VAL A 421 -20.61 -17.61 -0.10
CA VAL A 421 -21.73 -17.18 0.74
C VAL A 421 -22.97 -16.87 -0.07
N MET A 422 -22.84 -16.06 -1.14
CA MET A 422 -23.98 -15.71 -1.99
C MET A 422 -24.55 -16.96 -2.66
N GLY A 423 -23.70 -17.85 -3.16
CA GLY A 423 -24.17 -19.07 -3.78
C GLY A 423 -24.87 -20.03 -2.81
N LEU A 424 -24.31 -20.24 -1.62
CA LEU A 424 -24.93 -21.05 -0.56
C LEU A 424 -26.27 -20.47 -0.12
N GLY A 425 -26.33 -19.15 0.05
CA GLY A 425 -27.54 -18.43 0.40
C GLY A 425 -28.65 -18.58 -0.65
N LEU A 426 -28.32 -18.71 -1.94
CA LEU A 426 -29.31 -19.00 -2.99
C LEU A 426 -29.72 -20.49 -3.05
N LYS A 427 -28.87 -21.43 -2.61
CA LYS A 427 -29.16 -22.87 -2.68
C LYS A 427 -30.00 -23.39 -1.50
N GLY A 428 -29.98 -22.73 -0.33
CA GLY A 428 -30.78 -23.19 0.81
C GLY A 428 -30.77 -22.30 2.04
N THR A 429 -31.83 -22.45 2.85
CA THR A 429 -32.10 -21.64 4.06
C THR A 429 -31.12 -21.91 5.21
N ASN A 430 -30.50 -23.10 5.24
CA ASN A 430 -29.53 -23.49 6.27
C ASN A 430 -28.30 -22.54 6.36
N TYR A 431 -28.03 -21.77 5.30
CA TYR A 431 -26.88 -20.87 5.22
C TYR A 431 -27.23 -19.40 5.47
N PHE A 432 -28.48 -19.07 5.80
CA PHE A 432 -28.89 -17.71 6.14
C PHE A 432 -28.08 -17.08 7.30
N PRO A 433 -27.72 -17.81 8.37
CA PRO A 433 -26.82 -17.26 9.40
C PRO A 433 -25.46 -16.83 8.85
N LEU A 434 -24.91 -17.57 7.88
CA LEU A 434 -23.65 -17.24 7.21
C LEU A 434 -23.80 -15.99 6.33
N VAL A 435 -24.90 -15.88 5.58
CA VAL A 435 -25.23 -14.65 4.81
C VAL A 435 -25.30 -13.45 5.74
N ASN A 436 -25.98 -13.57 6.89
CA ASN A 436 -26.08 -12.47 7.85
C ASN A 436 -24.74 -12.04 8.45
N ARG A 437 -23.84 -13.00 8.75
CA ARG A 437 -22.47 -12.69 9.19
C ARG A 437 -21.67 -11.98 8.10
N TYR A 438 -21.72 -12.50 6.88
CA TYR A 438 -21.05 -11.88 5.73
C TYR A 438 -21.51 -10.44 5.53
N MET A 439 -22.82 -10.18 5.51
CA MET A 439 -23.37 -8.84 5.27
C MET A 439 -23.01 -7.82 6.36
N LYS A 440 -22.63 -8.27 7.56
CA LYS A 440 -22.10 -7.39 8.62
C LYS A 440 -20.64 -7.01 8.44
N LEU A 441 -19.88 -7.78 7.66
CA LEU A 441 -18.46 -7.54 7.36
C LEU A 441 -18.25 -6.81 6.03
N VAL A 442 -19.32 -6.62 5.25
CA VAL A 442 -19.24 -5.91 3.98
C VAL A 442 -18.87 -4.45 4.25
N ASP A 443 -17.73 -4.06 3.71
CA ASP A 443 -17.34 -2.66 3.56
C ASP A 443 -18.19 -2.03 2.44
N SER A 444 -19.33 -1.47 2.82
CA SER A 444 -20.29 -0.89 1.88
C SER A 444 -19.76 0.37 1.20
N GLU A 445 -18.70 1.01 1.71
CA GLU A 445 -18.07 2.18 1.08
C GLU A 445 -17.25 1.76 -0.16
N HIS A 446 -16.48 0.67 -0.04
CA HIS A 446 -15.52 0.26 -1.08
C HIS A 446 -15.97 -0.92 -1.94
N GLN A 447 -17.04 -1.63 -1.58
CA GLN A 447 -17.56 -2.79 -2.32
C GLN A 447 -19.05 -2.62 -2.67
N SER A 448 -19.41 -2.92 -3.93
CA SER A 448 -20.82 -2.84 -4.43
C SER A 448 -21.37 -4.15 -5.00
N VAL A 449 -20.61 -5.25 -4.93
CA VAL A 449 -20.94 -6.54 -5.56
C VAL A 449 -22.22 -7.18 -4.99
N GLN A 450 -22.59 -6.83 -3.75
CA GLN A 450 -23.80 -7.27 -3.05
C GLN A 450 -25.08 -6.54 -3.46
N ASP A 451 -24.99 -5.39 -4.13
CA ASP A 451 -26.16 -4.56 -4.45
C ASP A 451 -27.23 -5.30 -5.26
N GLY A 452 -26.81 -6.24 -6.12
CA GLY A 452 -27.70 -7.07 -6.93
C GLY A 452 -28.24 -8.29 -6.20
N TYR A 453 -27.68 -8.64 -5.04
CA TYR A 453 -27.93 -9.90 -4.35
C TYR A 453 -29.32 -9.97 -3.75
N ALA A 454 -29.87 -8.86 -3.23
CA ALA A 454 -31.22 -8.82 -2.67
C ALA A 454 -32.30 -9.24 -3.68
N ALA A 455 -32.15 -8.85 -4.95
CA ALA A 455 -33.08 -9.24 -6.00
C ALA A 455 -32.96 -10.74 -6.33
N ALA A 456 -31.73 -11.26 -6.47
CA ALA A 456 -31.48 -12.67 -6.72
C ALA A 456 -31.97 -13.56 -5.55
N PHE A 457 -31.81 -13.09 -4.31
CA PHE A 457 -32.28 -13.76 -3.11
C PHE A 457 -33.81 -13.87 -3.08
N ALA A 458 -34.51 -12.77 -3.36
CA ALA A 458 -35.97 -12.76 -3.44
C ALA A 458 -36.49 -13.63 -4.59
N GLU A 459 -35.79 -13.68 -5.73
CA GLU A 459 -36.15 -14.57 -6.85
C GLU A 459 -35.98 -16.06 -6.47
N ALA A 460 -34.94 -16.40 -5.70
CA ALA A 460 -34.66 -17.78 -5.30
C ALA A 460 -35.61 -18.32 -4.21
N HIS A 461 -35.97 -17.49 -3.23
CA HIS A 461 -36.74 -17.94 -2.04
C HIS A 461 -38.14 -17.36 -1.92
N GLY A 462 -38.46 -16.33 -2.69
CA GLY A 462 -39.60 -15.47 -2.41
C GLY A 462 -39.38 -14.59 -1.16
N LEU A 463 -40.28 -13.64 -0.94
CA LEU A 463 -40.36 -12.89 0.31
C LEU A 463 -41.44 -13.52 1.19
N THR A 464 -41.02 -14.19 2.25
CA THR A 464 -41.89 -14.77 3.28
C THR A 464 -41.46 -14.21 4.64
N PRO A 465 -42.28 -14.36 5.69
CA PRO A 465 -41.87 -14.00 7.06
C PRO A 465 -40.48 -14.51 7.44
N ASP A 466 -40.09 -15.71 7.00
CA ASP A 466 -38.78 -16.30 7.34
C ASP A 466 -37.61 -15.71 6.53
N THR A 467 -37.86 -15.20 5.32
CA THR A 467 -36.80 -14.71 4.43
C THR A 467 -36.60 -13.20 4.50
N ILE A 468 -37.63 -12.45 4.92
CA ILE A 468 -37.58 -10.98 5.06
C ILE A 468 -36.43 -10.51 5.96
N PRO A 469 -36.18 -11.09 7.16
CA PRO A 469 -35.07 -10.65 8.03
C PRO A 469 -33.68 -10.77 7.39
N VAL A 470 -33.48 -11.77 6.53
CA VAL A 470 -32.21 -11.94 5.79
C VAL A 470 -32.16 -10.97 4.63
N TRP A 471 -33.26 -10.78 3.93
CA TRP A 471 -33.36 -9.85 2.81
C TRP A 471 -33.15 -8.38 3.23
N THR A 472 -33.69 -7.95 4.38
CA THR A 472 -33.43 -6.62 4.95
C THR A 472 -31.96 -6.45 5.31
N ARG A 473 -31.33 -7.48 5.90
CA ARG A 473 -29.89 -7.48 6.17
C ARG A 473 -29.04 -7.33 4.90
N ILE A 474 -29.42 -7.99 3.81
CA ILE A 474 -28.74 -7.84 2.51
C ILE A 474 -28.89 -6.41 1.99
N LEU A 475 -30.08 -5.83 2.10
CA LEU A 475 -30.34 -4.46 1.64
C LEU A 475 -29.57 -3.41 2.45
N LEU A 476 -29.46 -3.58 3.76
CA LEU A 476 -28.66 -2.70 4.64
C LEU A 476 -27.17 -2.70 4.26
N ALA A 477 -26.64 -3.84 3.82
CA ALA A 477 -25.25 -3.95 3.39
C ALA A 477 -24.98 -3.38 1.97
N SER A 478 -25.98 -2.78 1.32
CA SER A 478 -25.79 -2.18 0.00
C SER A 478 -24.80 -1.02 0.05
N ASN A 479 -24.09 -0.78 -1.04
CA ASN A 479 -23.28 0.43 -1.19
C ASN A 479 -24.15 1.70 -1.13
N GLU A 480 -23.59 2.82 -0.68
CA GLU A 480 -24.31 4.09 -0.55
C GLU A 480 -24.93 4.58 -1.88
N SER A 481 -24.31 4.24 -3.00
CA SER A 481 -24.78 4.58 -4.35
C SER A 481 -25.73 3.53 -4.96
N ALA A 482 -26.17 2.53 -4.17
CA ALA A 482 -27.01 1.45 -4.67
C ALA A 482 -28.42 1.92 -5.07
N LYS A 483 -28.79 1.65 -6.32
CA LYS A 483 -30.10 2.05 -6.87
C LYS A 483 -31.24 1.23 -6.27
N PRO A 484 -32.42 1.84 -6.01
CA PRO A 484 -33.62 1.15 -5.52
C PRO A 484 -33.97 -0.11 -6.32
N LEU A 485 -34.61 -1.07 -5.64
CA LEU A 485 -35.15 -2.26 -6.29
C LEU A 485 -36.21 -1.89 -7.34
N LYS A 486 -36.39 -2.75 -8.35
CA LYS A 486 -37.40 -2.56 -9.39
C LYS A 486 -38.83 -2.78 -8.87
N SER A 487 -38.99 -3.64 -7.87
CA SER A 487 -40.23 -3.94 -7.17
C SER A 487 -39.92 -4.18 -5.70
N SER A 488 -40.84 -3.82 -4.81
CA SER A 488 -40.70 -4.07 -3.37
C SER A 488 -40.90 -5.54 -3.01
N GLY A 489 -41.77 -6.26 -3.72
CA GLY A 489 -42.16 -7.64 -3.42
C GLY A 489 -42.99 -7.82 -2.13
N ILE A 490 -43.35 -6.74 -1.45
CA ILE A 490 -44.21 -6.73 -0.26
C ILE A 490 -45.65 -6.49 -0.69
N GLU A 491 -46.46 -7.55 -0.66
CA GLU A 491 -47.83 -7.58 -1.21
C GLU A 491 -48.86 -8.04 -0.18
N THR A 492 -48.43 -8.71 0.89
CA THR A 492 -49.30 -9.31 1.93
C THR A 492 -49.12 -8.63 3.28
N VAL A 493 -50.12 -8.80 4.15
CA VAL A 493 -50.12 -8.23 5.51
C VAL A 493 -48.99 -8.84 6.34
N GLU A 494 -48.77 -10.15 6.23
CA GLU A 494 -47.74 -10.86 6.97
C GLU A 494 -46.33 -10.39 6.57
N GLN A 495 -46.08 -10.18 5.27
CA GLN A 495 -44.81 -9.61 4.80
C GLN A 495 -44.61 -8.18 5.33
N ALA A 496 -45.64 -7.34 5.24
CA ALA A 496 -45.56 -5.95 5.69
C ALA A 496 -45.31 -5.86 7.19
N GLN A 497 -45.99 -6.70 7.98
CA GLN A 497 -45.82 -6.74 9.43
C GLN A 497 -44.39 -7.12 9.82
N VAL A 498 -43.84 -8.21 9.26
CA VAL A 498 -42.47 -8.63 9.57
C VAL A 498 -41.45 -7.60 9.13
N LEU A 499 -41.67 -6.94 7.98
CA LEU A 499 -40.78 -5.88 7.53
C LEU A 499 -40.77 -4.69 8.52
N VAL A 500 -41.94 -4.24 8.98
CA VAL A 500 -42.05 -3.17 9.97
C VAL A 500 -41.34 -3.57 11.27
N GLU A 501 -41.59 -4.79 11.78
CA GLU A 501 -40.92 -5.32 12.97
C GLU A 501 -39.39 -5.37 12.82
N GLU A 502 -38.87 -5.65 11.63
CA GLU A 502 -37.43 -5.60 11.36
C GLU A 502 -36.88 -4.17 11.31
N LEU A 503 -37.63 -3.21 10.74
CA LEU A 503 -37.21 -1.80 10.68
C LEU A 503 -37.23 -1.12 12.06
N GLU A 504 -38.20 -1.44 12.91
CA GLU A 504 -38.30 -0.90 14.27
C GLU A 504 -37.11 -1.25 15.17
N LYS A 505 -36.31 -2.25 14.79
CA LYS A 505 -35.08 -2.66 15.50
C LYS A 505 -33.86 -1.83 15.11
N LEU A 506 -33.98 -0.95 14.10
CA LEU A 506 -32.87 -0.23 13.48
C LEU A 506 -32.89 1.25 13.85
N GLU A 507 -31.73 1.88 13.75
CA GLU A 507 -31.62 3.34 13.92
C GLU A 507 -32.32 4.08 12.77
N ASP A 508 -32.74 5.33 13.01
CA ASP A 508 -33.52 6.12 12.04
C ASP A 508 -32.87 6.19 10.65
N TYR A 509 -31.53 6.31 10.59
CA TYR A 509 -30.80 6.39 9.32
C TYR A 509 -30.78 5.04 8.58
N GLU A 510 -30.74 3.91 9.28
CA GLU A 510 -30.78 2.57 8.68
C GLU A 510 -32.18 2.28 8.12
N GLN A 511 -33.23 2.73 8.83
CA GLN A 511 -34.60 2.68 8.33
C GLN A 511 -34.76 3.48 7.04
N GLU A 512 -34.21 4.70 6.99
CA GLU A 512 -34.22 5.53 5.78
C GLU A 512 -33.51 4.84 4.61
N VAL A 513 -32.36 4.20 4.87
CA VAL A 513 -31.63 3.40 3.86
C VAL A 513 -32.54 2.29 3.32
N LEU A 514 -33.21 1.51 4.17
CA LEU A 514 -34.11 0.45 3.72
C LEU A 514 -35.30 1.00 2.92
N VAL A 515 -35.95 2.06 3.39
CA VAL A 515 -37.07 2.69 2.67
C VAL A 515 -36.61 3.20 1.30
N TYR A 516 -35.41 3.78 1.23
CA TYR A 516 -34.79 4.16 -0.04
C TYR A 516 -34.50 2.95 -0.93
N ARG A 517 -33.88 1.90 -0.39
CA ARG A 517 -33.49 0.74 -1.19
C ARG A 517 -34.69 -0.03 -1.72
N ILE A 518 -35.78 -0.12 -0.96
CA ILE A 518 -36.99 -0.87 -1.35
C ILE A 518 -37.86 -0.05 -2.32
N TRP A 519 -38.15 1.22 -2.02
CA TRP A 519 -39.11 2.03 -2.78
C TRP A 519 -38.51 3.24 -3.51
N GLY A 520 -37.27 3.62 -3.18
CA GLY A 520 -36.63 4.85 -3.66
C GLY A 520 -37.01 6.10 -2.85
N GLY A 521 -37.39 5.90 -1.59
CA GLY A 521 -37.58 6.94 -0.57
C GLY A 521 -39.04 7.11 -0.14
N ALA A 522 -39.25 7.80 0.98
CA ALA A 522 -40.56 7.96 1.62
C ALA A 522 -41.66 8.49 0.66
N LYS A 523 -41.32 9.44 -0.23
CA LYS A 523 -42.24 9.96 -1.25
C LYS A 523 -42.72 8.88 -2.23
N LYS A 524 -41.85 7.95 -2.62
CA LYS A 524 -42.20 6.86 -3.54
C LYS A 524 -42.96 5.75 -2.82
N LEU A 525 -42.61 5.46 -1.56
CA LEU A 525 -43.41 4.60 -0.69
C LEU A 525 -44.85 5.13 -0.57
N LYS A 526 -45.04 6.40 -0.20
CA LYS A 526 -46.38 7.02 -0.13
C LYS A 526 -47.19 6.88 -1.42
N ASN A 527 -46.52 6.91 -2.57
CA ASN A 527 -47.19 6.72 -3.85
C ASN A 527 -47.56 5.27 -4.12
N SER A 528 -46.71 4.29 -3.76
CA SER A 528 -47.03 2.87 -3.93
C SER A 528 -48.21 2.44 -3.05
N LEU A 529 -48.35 3.03 -1.85
CA LEU A 529 -49.44 2.71 -0.93
C LEU A 529 -50.84 3.10 -1.41
N LYS A 530 -50.97 3.96 -2.44
CA LYS A 530 -52.28 4.31 -3.02
C LYS A 530 -52.98 3.13 -3.68
N GLN A 531 -52.22 2.10 -4.06
CA GLN A 531 -52.71 0.89 -4.73
C GLN A 531 -52.63 -0.34 -3.83
N ALA A 532 -52.13 -0.18 -2.59
CA ALA A 532 -52.01 -1.27 -1.62
C ALA A 532 -53.35 -1.59 -0.96
N VAL A 533 -53.49 -2.83 -0.50
CA VAL A 533 -54.62 -3.29 0.32
C VAL A 533 -54.63 -2.49 1.65
N PRO A 534 -55.81 -2.10 2.20
CA PRO A 534 -55.89 -1.20 3.35
C PRO A 534 -55.02 -1.59 4.55
N GLU A 535 -54.98 -2.87 4.91
CA GLU A 535 -54.19 -3.36 6.05
C GLU A 535 -52.67 -3.24 5.81
N VAL A 536 -52.21 -3.56 4.60
CA VAL A 536 -50.79 -3.38 4.20
C VAL A 536 -50.42 -1.89 4.19
N LYS A 537 -51.35 -1.05 3.73
CA LYS A 537 -51.17 0.39 3.72
C LYS A 537 -51.00 0.94 5.14
N GLU A 538 -51.87 0.56 6.07
CA GLU A 538 -51.80 1.03 7.45
C GLU A 538 -50.46 0.69 8.11
N LEU A 539 -49.97 -0.55 7.89
CA LEU A 539 -48.67 -0.99 8.41
C LEU A 539 -47.50 -0.20 7.80
N LEU A 540 -47.45 -0.05 6.47
CA LEU A 540 -46.30 0.59 5.82
C LEU A 540 -46.34 2.12 5.89
N GLU A 541 -47.49 2.75 6.20
CA GLU A 541 -47.57 4.19 6.42
C GLU A 541 -46.79 4.64 7.67
N THR A 542 -46.53 3.75 8.63
CA THR A 542 -45.71 4.05 9.82
C THR A 542 -44.24 4.31 9.50
N LEU A 543 -43.77 3.84 8.34
CA LEU A 543 -42.38 4.01 7.88
C LEU A 543 -42.14 5.34 7.15
N ILE A 544 -43.15 6.22 7.10
CA ILE A 544 -43.06 7.54 6.48
C ILE A 544 -42.88 8.58 7.60
N PRO A 545 -41.78 9.35 7.61
CA PRO A 545 -41.56 10.42 8.59
C PRO A 545 -42.61 11.53 8.58
#